data_AF-A0A2E3RKG2-F1
#
_entry.id   AF-A0A2E3RKG2-F1
#
_cell.length_a   1.000
_cell.length_b   1.000
_cell.length_c   1.000
_cell.angle_alpha   90.00
_cell.angle_beta   90.00
_cell.angle_gamma   90.00
#
_symmetry.space_group_name_H-M   'P 1'
#
loop_
_entity.id
_entity.type
_entity.pdbx_description
1 polymer ?
#
loop_
_entity_poly.entity_id
_entity_poly.type
_entity_poly.pdbx_seq_one_letter_code
_entity_poly.pdbx_strand_id
1 'polypeptide(L)'
;MKALYKESDIPEKYAELIALAVSAALKCQYCIPAHKQFALDAGATEEEIKIAVNIAAHVASGSTLFYGNEFDLELFKEGLEK
;
A
#
# COMPACT_ATOMS: atom_id res chain seq x y z
N MET A 1 16.07 0.43 -8.43
CA MET A 1 15.10 1.56 -8.49
C MET A 1 14.46 1.64 -9.87
N LYS A 2 15.19 1.95 -10.95
CA LYS A 2 14.62 2.12 -12.30
C LYS A 2 13.75 0.93 -12.77
N ALA A 3 14.23 -0.31 -12.59
CA ALA A 3 13.49 -1.51 -12.96
C ALA A 3 12.17 -1.72 -12.18
N LEU A 4 12.03 -1.20 -10.96
CA LEU A 4 10.83 -1.38 -10.13
C LEU A 4 9.74 -0.34 -10.45
N TYR A 5 10.15 0.90 -10.76
CA TYR A 5 9.24 2.03 -10.90
C TYR A 5 9.08 2.53 -12.34
N LYS A 6 10.12 2.43 -13.18
CA LYS A 6 10.14 3.03 -14.53
C LYS A 6 10.10 2.01 -15.67
N GLU A 7 10.48 0.76 -15.41
CA GLU A 7 10.57 -0.30 -16.42
C GLU A 7 9.79 -1.56 -15.98
N SER A 8 8.84 -1.42 -15.07
CA SER A 8 7.95 -2.50 -14.64
C SER A 8 6.64 -2.49 -15.43
N ASP A 9 5.90 -3.60 -15.38
CA ASP A 9 4.55 -3.70 -15.96
C ASP A 9 3.51 -2.83 -15.22
N ILE A 10 3.90 -2.25 -14.08
CA ILE A 10 3.09 -1.30 -13.31
C ILE A 10 3.53 0.11 -13.71
N PRO A 11 2.63 0.96 -14.26
CA PRO A 11 2.98 2.33 -14.58
C PRO A 11 3.52 3.08 -13.36
N GLU A 12 4.52 3.94 -13.57
CA GLU A 12 5.29 4.63 -12.52
C GLU A 12 4.40 5.25 -11.43
N LYS A 13 3.33 5.94 -11.84
CA LYS A 13 2.33 6.51 -10.92
C LYS A 13 1.80 5.49 -9.91
N TYR A 14 1.40 4.32 -10.38
CA TYR A 14 0.82 3.29 -9.52
C TYR A 14 1.88 2.60 -8.67
N ALA A 15 3.09 2.40 -9.20
CA ALA A 15 4.20 1.85 -8.44
C ALA A 15 4.57 2.76 -7.25
N GLU A 16 4.60 4.07 -7.46
CA GLU A 16 4.86 5.06 -6.41
C GLU A 16 3.71 5.16 -5.40
N LEU A 17 2.45 5.07 -5.84
CA LEU A 17 1.29 5.02 -4.93
C LEU A 17 1.31 3.77 -4.05
N ILE A 18 1.69 2.61 -4.60
CA ILE A 18 1.88 1.37 -3.82
C ILE A 18 3.01 1.56 -2.81
N ALA A 19 4.15 2.12 -3.24
CA ALA A 19 5.27 2.38 -2.34
C ALA A 19 4.90 3.36 -1.21
N LEU A 20 4.09 4.38 -1.50
CA LEU A 20 3.55 5.28 -0.49
C LEU A 20 2.64 4.56 0.50
N ALA A 21 1.73 3.70 0.02
CA ALA A 21 0.85 2.90 0.88
C ALA A 21 1.66 1.99 1.83
N VAL A 22 2.66 1.29 1.30
CA VAL A 22 3.58 0.46 2.10
C VAL A 22 4.37 1.32 3.11
N SER A 23 4.86 2.48 2.68
CA SER A 23 5.58 3.42 3.55
C SER A 23 4.73 3.90 4.72
N ALA A 24 3.46 4.18 4.48
CA ALA A 24 2.48 4.57 5.50
C ALA A 24 2.18 3.42 6.47
N ALA A 25 1.95 2.20 5.95
CA ALA A 25 1.71 1.01 6.78
C ALA A 25 2.90 0.69 7.71
N LEU A 26 4.13 0.82 7.21
CA LEU A 26 5.37 0.63 7.98
C LEU A 26 5.76 1.84 8.84
N LYS A 27 5.06 2.98 8.70
CA LYS A 27 5.36 4.24 9.41
C LYS A 27 6.78 4.75 9.16
N CYS A 28 7.30 4.57 7.94
CA CYS A 28 8.65 4.99 7.58
C CYS A 28 8.72 6.51 7.35
N GLN A 29 9.35 7.24 8.28
CA GLN A 29 9.44 8.71 8.24
C GLN A 29 10.20 9.26 7.03
N TYR A 30 11.12 8.49 6.47
CA TYR A 30 11.88 8.88 5.26
C TYR A 30 11.14 8.54 3.97
N CYS A 31 10.46 7.39 3.96
CA CYS A 31 9.84 6.83 2.77
C CYS A 31 8.53 7.56 2.42
N ILE A 32 7.74 7.97 3.43
CA ILE A 32 6.47 8.69 3.24
C ILE A 32 6.66 9.98 2.42
N PRO A 33 7.51 10.95 2.83
CA PRO A 33 7.68 12.18 2.06
C PRO A 33 8.31 11.92 0.69
N ALA A 34 9.23 10.95 0.57
CA ALA A 34 9.89 10.63 -0.70
C ALA A 34 8.89 10.07 -1.73
N HIS A 35 8.18 9.00 -1.39
CA HIS A 35 7.24 8.35 -2.31
C HIS A 35 5.97 9.19 -2.54
N LYS A 36 5.58 10.07 -1.59
CA LYS A 36 4.56 11.08 -1.87
C LYS A 36 5.00 12.00 -3.00
N GLN A 37 6.22 12.53 -2.94
CA GLN A 37 6.72 13.44 -3.97
C GLN A 37 6.89 12.72 -5.32
N PHE A 38 7.46 11.51 -5.33
CA PHE A 38 7.63 10.75 -6.56
C PHE A 38 6.29 10.37 -7.22
N ALA A 39 5.26 10.05 -6.43
CA ALA A 39 3.93 9.83 -6.96
C ALA A 39 3.36 11.09 -7.64
N LEU A 40 3.52 12.27 -7.01
CA LEU A 40 3.11 13.54 -7.60
C LEU A 40 3.87 13.83 -8.90
N ASP A 41 5.19 13.62 -8.91
CA ASP A 41 6.05 13.81 -10.07
C ASP A 41 5.66 12.86 -11.23
N ALA A 42 5.17 11.66 -10.90
CA ALA A 42 4.63 10.69 -11.83
C ALA A 42 3.16 10.97 -12.25
N GLY A 43 2.57 12.09 -11.81
CA GLY A 43 1.24 12.54 -12.21
C GLY A 43 0.09 12.02 -11.33
N ALA A 44 0.37 11.54 -10.13
CA ALA A 44 -0.69 11.23 -9.16
C ALA A 44 -1.38 12.50 -8.65
N THR A 45 -2.68 12.38 -8.39
CA THR A 45 -3.47 13.44 -7.76
C THR A 45 -3.40 13.34 -6.24
N GLU A 46 -3.66 14.45 -5.54
CA GLU A 46 -3.81 14.45 -4.08
C GLU A 46 -4.92 13.49 -3.60
N GLU A 47 -5.96 13.26 -4.42
CA GLU A 47 -7.01 12.31 -4.08
C GLU A 47 -6.55 10.86 -4.17
N GLU A 48 -5.80 10.49 -5.22
CA GLU A 48 -5.17 9.17 -5.32
C GLU A 48 -4.22 8.89 -4.15
N ILE A 49 -3.46 9.91 -3.72
CA ILE A 49 -2.59 9.81 -2.54
C ILE A 49 -3.40 9.52 -1.27
N LYS A 50 -4.49 10.25 -1.03
CA LYS A 50 -5.37 10.02 0.14
C LYS A 50 -5.95 8.62 0.12
N ILE A 51 -6.44 8.17 -1.04
CA ILE A 51 -6.98 6.81 -1.19
C ILE A 51 -5.89 5.76 -0.93
N ALA A 52 -4.68 5.93 -1.44
CA ALA A 52 -3.57 5.00 -1.18
C ALA A 52 -3.25 4.88 0.32
N VAL A 53 -3.22 6.01 1.05
CA VAL A 53 -3.01 6.01 2.51
C VAL A 53 -4.19 5.36 3.25
N ASN A 54 -5.43 5.62 2.84
CA ASN A 54 -6.62 5.00 3.44
C ASN A 54 -6.66 3.49 3.21
N ILE A 55 -6.25 3.00 2.03
CA ILE A 55 -6.10 1.57 1.74
C ILE A 55 -5.08 0.95 2.71
N ALA A 56 -3.93 1.60 2.90
CA ALA A 56 -2.92 1.13 3.86
C ALA A 56 -3.47 1.03 5.29
N ALA A 57 -4.24 2.04 5.74
CA ALA A 57 -4.88 2.04 7.05
C ALA A 57 -5.91 0.90 7.20
N HIS A 58 -6.74 0.67 6.17
CA HIS A 58 -7.72 -0.41 6.16
C HIS A 58 -7.07 -1.79 6.21
N VAL A 59 -5.99 -2.02 5.45
CA VAL A 59 -5.26 -3.30 5.50
C VAL A 59 -4.60 -3.51 6.87
N ALA A 60 -4.02 -2.46 7.45
CA ALA A 60 -3.41 -2.52 8.77
C ALA A 60 -4.43 -2.81 9.90
N SER A 61 -5.67 -2.31 9.78
CA SER A 61 -6.73 -2.63 10.74
C SER A 61 -7.11 -4.10 10.68
N GLY A 62 -7.23 -4.67 9.49
CA GLY A 62 -7.43 -6.11 9.29
C GLY A 62 -6.31 -6.94 9.95
N SER A 63 -5.05 -6.54 9.77
CA SER A 63 -3.92 -7.20 10.43
C SER A 63 -4.04 -7.17 11.95
N THR A 64 -4.53 -6.08 12.54
CA THR A 64 -4.71 -5.97 14.00
C THR A 64 -5.81 -6.91 14.48
N LEU A 65 -6.92 -6.97 13.76
CA LEU A 65 -8.07 -7.82 14.10
C LEU A 65 -7.74 -9.30 13.98
N PHE A 66 -7.18 -9.75 12.85
CA PHE A 66 -6.91 -11.17 12.62
C PHE A 66 -5.78 -11.68 13.51
N TYR A 67 -4.67 -10.94 13.58
CA TYR A 67 -3.53 -11.35 14.40
C TYR A 67 -3.85 -11.31 15.89
N GLY A 68 -4.52 -10.24 16.35
CA GLY A 68 -4.84 -10.05 17.77
C GLY A 68 -5.90 -11.01 18.31
N ASN A 69 -6.76 -11.56 17.46
CA ASN A 69 -7.76 -12.56 17.84
C ASN A 69 -7.33 -14.00 17.51
N GLU A 70 -6.09 -14.21 17.06
CA GLU A 70 -5.57 -15.53 16.65
C GLU A 70 -6.50 -16.24 15.65
N PHE A 71 -7.01 -15.48 14.67
CA PHE A 71 -7.97 -16.01 13.70
C PHE A 71 -7.31 -17.11 12.85
N ASP A 72 -8.01 -18.24 12.67
CA ASP A 72 -7.49 -19.37 11.92
C ASP A 72 -7.38 -19.05 10.43
N LEU A 73 -6.17 -19.20 9.88
CA LEU A 73 -5.85 -18.83 8.51
C LEU A 73 -6.48 -19.78 7.48
N GLU A 74 -6.63 -21.07 7.80
CA GLU A 74 -7.22 -22.03 6.87
C GLU A 74 -8.74 -21.80 6.76
N LEU A 75 -9.42 -21.58 7.89
CA LEU A 75 -10.83 -21.16 7.91
C LEU A 75 -11.04 -19.83 7.16
N PHE A 76 -10.12 -18.87 7.29
CA PHE A 76 -10.18 -17.63 6.53
C PHE A 76 -10.12 -17.89 5.01
N LYS A 77 -9.18 -18.72 4.55
CA LYS A 77 -9.02 -19.06 3.12
C LYS A 77 -10.24 -19.80 2.56
N GLU A 78 -10.77 -20.78 3.30
CA GLU A 78 -11.99 -21.51 2.91
C GLU A 78 -13.19 -20.56 2.71
N GLY A 79 -13.23 -19.46 3.47
CA GLY A 79 -14.24 -18.41 3.33
C GLY A 79 -14.12 -17.56 2.06
N LEU A 80 -12.93 -17.48 1.44
CA LEU A 80 -12.68 -16.68 0.23
C LEU A 80 -13.00 -17.41 -1.08
N GLU A 81 -13.05 -18.75 -1.06
CA GLU A 81 -13.28 -19.59 -2.24
C GLU A 81 -14.78 -19.78 -2.59
N LYS A 82 -15.67 -19.03 -1.92
CA LYS A 82 -17.13 -19.02 -2.13
C LYS A 82 -17.58 -17.77 -2.87
#